data_AF-A0A3S1HYT4-F1
#
_entry.id   AF-A0A3S1HYT4-F1
#
_cell.length_a   1.000
_cell.length_b   1.000
_cell.length_c   1.000
_cell.angle_alpha   90.00
_cell.angle_beta   90.00
_cell.angle_gamma   90.00
#
_symmetry.space_group_name_H-M   'P 1'
#
loop_
_entity.id
_entity.type
_entity.pdbx_description
1 polymer ?
#
loop_
_entity_poly.entity_id
_entity_poly.type
_entity_poly.pdbx_seq_one_letter_code
_entity_poly.pdbx_strand_id
1 'polypeptide(L)'
;MAPAQAQSNSGYDPRSWTYDPARNVLVSPAAPDQTSDGEIRPEWSAIPREIVRFSESQPKGSIVINTTERRLYYILGNGRALRYTVGVGKEGLEWSGRATISSKKNWPDWRPPAEMRSREAAKGRFLPAHVEGGPNNPLGARALYIGNTLYRVHGTNQPWTVGQANSSGCIRMTNEDVIDLYDRVKIGAQIIVRH
;
A
#
# COMPACT_ATOMS: atom_id res chain seq x y z
N MET A 1 -5.79 -30.49 -26.99
CA MET A 1 -5.28 -29.46 -26.09
C MET A 1 -5.94 -28.14 -26.49
N ALA A 2 -6.87 -27.63 -25.68
CA ALA A 2 -7.50 -26.34 -25.93
C ALA A 2 -6.64 -25.22 -25.31
N PRO A 3 -6.51 -24.04 -25.93
CA PRO A 3 -5.73 -22.95 -25.37
C PRO A 3 -6.43 -22.40 -24.13
N ALA A 4 -5.67 -22.16 -23.06
CA ALA A 4 -6.16 -21.49 -21.87
C ALA A 4 -6.56 -20.06 -22.25
N GLN A 5 -7.87 -19.80 -22.26
CA GLN A 5 -8.43 -18.48 -22.42
C GLN A 5 -7.98 -17.60 -21.25
N ALA A 6 -7.35 -16.47 -21.55
CA ALA A 6 -7.04 -15.45 -20.57
C ALA A 6 -8.35 -14.94 -19.97
N GLN A 7 -8.58 -15.26 -18.69
CA GLN A 7 -9.72 -14.72 -17.95
C GLN A 7 -9.57 -13.21 -17.84
N SER A 8 -10.41 -12.48 -18.56
CA SER A 8 -10.58 -11.04 -18.41
C SER A 8 -11.32 -10.76 -17.10
N ASN A 9 -10.59 -10.70 -15.99
CA ASN A 9 -11.16 -10.15 -14.75
C ASN A 9 -11.13 -8.63 -14.85
N SER A 10 -12.33 -8.08 -15.03
CA SER A 10 -12.71 -6.67 -14.99
C SER A 10 -11.93 -5.93 -13.92
N GLY A 11 -11.19 -4.90 -14.33
CA GLY A 11 -10.26 -4.18 -13.47
C GLY A 11 -10.96 -3.22 -12.52
N TYR A 12 -10.46 -3.17 -11.29
CA TYR A 12 -10.53 -1.97 -10.46
C TYR A 12 -9.97 -0.79 -11.27
N ASP A 13 -10.76 0.25 -11.60
CA ASP A 13 -10.25 1.47 -12.25
C ASP A 13 -10.43 2.71 -11.34
N PRO A 14 -9.36 3.21 -10.71
CA PRO A 14 -9.42 4.37 -9.84
C PRO A 14 -9.67 5.71 -10.54
N ARG A 15 -9.76 5.74 -11.88
CA ARG A 15 -10.23 6.93 -12.61
C ARG A 15 -11.75 7.10 -12.57
N SER A 16 -12.48 6.07 -12.18
CA SER A 16 -13.94 6.09 -12.10
C SER A 16 -14.48 6.46 -10.71
N TRP A 17 -13.62 7.02 -9.84
CA TRP A 17 -14.01 7.52 -8.52
C TRP A 17 -14.79 8.82 -8.63
N THR A 18 -15.93 8.91 -7.96
CA THR A 18 -16.78 10.12 -7.93
C THR A 18 -16.77 10.75 -6.54
N TYR A 19 -16.73 12.09 -6.48
CA TYR A 19 -16.79 12.82 -5.21
C TYR A 19 -18.25 12.96 -4.76
N ASP A 20 -18.58 12.50 -3.55
CA ASP A 20 -19.88 12.70 -2.90
C ASP A 20 -19.81 13.94 -1.99
N PRO A 21 -20.38 15.09 -2.40
CA PRO A 21 -20.33 16.33 -1.62
C PRO A 21 -21.24 16.30 -0.38
N ALA A 22 -22.23 15.40 -0.31
CA ALA A 22 -23.13 15.31 0.84
C ALA A 22 -22.45 14.58 2.03
N ARG A 23 -21.50 13.70 1.73
CA ARG A 23 -20.73 12.94 2.72
C ARG A 23 -19.28 13.41 2.85
N ASN A 24 -18.82 14.24 1.92
CA ASN A 24 -17.44 14.68 1.79
C ASN A 24 -16.44 13.50 1.67
N VAL A 25 -16.78 12.49 0.85
CA VAL A 25 -15.98 11.26 0.63
C VAL A 25 -15.82 11.00 -0.87
N LEU A 26 -14.68 10.40 -1.27
CA LEU A 26 -14.50 9.87 -2.62
C LEU A 26 -15.06 8.44 -2.70
N VAL A 27 -16.03 8.24 -3.59
CA VAL A 27 -16.71 6.96 -3.81
C VAL A 27 -16.00 6.22 -4.93
N SER A 28 -15.44 5.06 -4.61
CA SER A 28 -14.94 4.12 -5.63
C SER A 28 -16.13 3.46 -6.34
N PRO A 29 -16.07 3.18 -7.65
CA PRO A 29 -16.94 2.16 -8.21
C PRO A 29 -16.61 0.86 -7.48
N ALA A 30 -17.67 0.11 -7.16
CA ALA A 30 -17.52 -1.19 -6.53
C ALA A 30 -16.45 -1.99 -7.29
N ALA A 31 -15.55 -2.64 -6.54
CA ALA A 31 -14.78 -3.73 -7.11
C ALA A 31 -15.76 -4.61 -7.90
N PRO A 32 -15.37 -5.12 -9.09
CA PRO A 32 -16.26 -5.94 -9.89
C PRO A 32 -16.90 -6.99 -9.01
N ASP A 33 -18.20 -7.20 -9.26
CA ASP A 33 -19.08 -8.11 -8.57
C ASP A 33 -18.31 -9.31 -8.02
N GLN A 34 -18.19 -9.39 -6.69
CA GLN A 34 -17.42 -10.41 -5.98
C GLN A 34 -18.18 -11.76 -5.96
N THR A 35 -19.01 -12.03 -6.96
CA THR A 35 -19.73 -13.28 -7.13
C THR A 35 -19.04 -14.15 -8.17
N SER A 36 -17.92 -14.79 -7.80
CA SER A 36 -17.51 -16.01 -8.52
C SER A 36 -17.84 -17.29 -7.75
N ASP A 37 -18.02 -17.26 -6.42
CA ASP A 37 -18.12 -18.53 -5.67
C ASP A 37 -19.06 -18.52 -4.45
N GLY A 38 -20.00 -17.56 -4.35
CA GLY A 38 -21.05 -17.59 -3.31
C GLY A 38 -20.59 -17.44 -1.86
N GLU A 39 -19.31 -17.16 -1.60
CA GLU A 39 -18.84 -16.80 -0.26
C GLU A 39 -19.08 -15.32 0.02
N ILE A 40 -19.96 -15.03 0.99
CA ILE A 40 -20.08 -13.69 1.59
C ILE A 40 -18.73 -13.35 2.24
N ARG A 41 -17.91 -12.56 1.55
CA ARG A 41 -16.75 -11.93 2.16
C ARG A 41 -17.27 -10.79 3.03
N PRO A 42 -16.94 -10.73 4.34
CA PRO A 42 -17.39 -9.64 5.20
C PRO A 42 -17.02 -8.31 4.54
N GLU A 43 -17.97 -7.37 4.52
CA GLU A 43 -17.79 -6.03 3.96
C GLU A 43 -16.50 -5.43 4.51
N TRP A 44 -15.44 -5.42 3.69
CA TRP A 44 -14.19 -4.81 4.10
C TRP A 44 -14.37 -3.29 3.95
N SER A 45 -14.13 -2.57 5.05
CA SER A 45 -14.10 -1.12 5.07
C SER A 45 -12.72 -0.64 5.51
N ALA A 46 -12.18 0.36 4.81
CA ALA A 46 -10.93 0.98 5.21
C ALA A 46 -11.11 1.71 6.55
N ILE A 47 -10.21 1.45 7.50
CA ILE A 47 -10.17 2.26 8.73
C ILE A 47 -9.73 3.67 8.36
N PRO A 48 -10.55 4.71 8.59
CA PRO A 48 -10.21 6.07 8.20
C PRO A 48 -8.92 6.56 8.85
N ARG A 49 -8.16 7.39 8.13
CA ARG A 49 -7.03 8.13 8.70
C ARG A 49 -7.53 9.16 9.71
N GLU A 50 -6.77 9.35 10.79
CA GLU A 50 -7.17 10.22 11.89
C GLU A 50 -5.99 10.99 12.47
N ILE A 51 -6.26 12.18 13.02
CA ILE A 51 -5.25 12.96 13.74
C ILE A 51 -5.18 12.46 15.17
N VAL A 52 -4.00 12.06 15.62
CA VAL A 52 -3.75 11.57 16.97
C VAL A 52 -2.72 12.42 17.70
N ARG A 53 -2.72 12.33 19.03
CA ARG A 53 -1.57 12.77 19.83
C ARG A 53 -0.38 11.88 19.51
N PHE A 54 0.79 12.49 19.36
CA PHE A 54 2.04 11.82 19.07
C PHE A 54 3.12 12.45 19.96
N SER A 55 3.52 11.72 20.99
CA SER A 55 4.39 12.22 22.07
C SER A 55 5.87 12.24 21.68
N GLU A 56 6.27 11.47 20.68
CA GLU A 56 7.67 11.37 20.28
C GLU A 56 8.11 12.59 19.47
N SER A 57 9.26 13.14 19.86
CA SER A 57 9.89 14.22 19.12
C SER A 57 10.48 13.69 17.81
N GLN A 58 9.82 14.01 16.70
CA GLN A 58 10.32 13.80 15.34
C GLN A 58 10.08 15.07 14.52
N PRO A 59 10.91 15.36 13.51
CA PRO A 59 10.71 16.53 12.66
C PRO A 59 9.35 16.53 11.97
N LYS A 60 8.72 17.70 11.82
CA LYS A 60 7.51 17.85 11.01
C LYS A 60 7.77 17.37 9.58
N GLY A 61 6.84 16.59 9.05
CA GLY A 61 6.94 16.00 7.71
C GLY A 61 7.66 14.65 7.66
N SER A 62 8.15 14.14 8.79
CA SER A 62 8.69 12.79 8.89
C SER A 62 7.59 11.72 8.96
N ILE A 63 7.99 10.47 8.74
CA ILE A 63 7.16 9.28 8.83
C ILE A 63 7.69 8.39 9.96
N VAL A 64 6.80 7.90 10.81
CA VAL A 64 7.09 6.80 11.76
C VAL A 64 6.16 5.64 11.44
N ILE A 65 6.71 4.43 11.35
CA ILE A 65 5.95 3.20 11.11
C ILE A 65 6.18 2.28 12.30
N ASN A 66 5.07 1.89 12.94
CA ASN A 66 5.05 0.82 13.93
C ASN A 66 4.43 -0.42 13.27
N THR A 67 5.23 -1.46 13.05
CA THR A 67 4.77 -2.67 12.36
C THR A 67 3.91 -3.57 13.26
N THR A 68 4.14 -3.57 14.57
CA THR A 68 3.28 -4.28 15.55
C THR A 68 1.88 -3.69 15.59
N GLU A 69 1.77 -2.36 15.60
CA GLU A 69 0.48 -1.66 15.55
C GLU A 69 -0.15 -1.66 14.16
N ARG A 70 0.64 -1.96 13.12
CA ARG A 70 0.25 -1.81 11.70
C ARG A 70 -0.24 -0.39 11.42
N ARG A 71 0.53 0.58 11.91
CA ARG A 71 0.25 2.02 11.78
C ARG A 71 1.43 2.77 11.19
N LEU A 72 1.09 3.71 10.31
CA LEU A 72 2.00 4.74 9.82
C LEU A 72 1.54 6.09 10.37
N TYR A 73 2.48 6.89 10.83
CA TYR A 73 2.28 8.20 11.42
C TYR A 73 3.03 9.24 10.59
N TYR A 74 2.31 10.17 9.97
CA TYR A 74 2.90 11.36 9.34
C TYR A 74 2.92 12.52 10.32
N ILE A 75 4.10 13.03 10.65
CA ILE A 75 4.27 13.99 11.74
C ILE A 75 3.83 15.40 11.32
N LEU A 76 2.79 15.92 11.97
CA LEU A 76 2.23 17.24 11.70
C LEU A 76 2.96 18.35 12.48
N GLY A 77 3.66 17.99 13.54
CA GLY A 77 4.22 18.91 14.54
C GLY A 77 3.24 19.17 15.69
N ASN A 78 3.67 19.95 16.68
CA ASN A 78 2.88 20.31 17.87
C ASN A 78 2.29 19.09 18.60
N GLY A 79 3.07 18.01 18.73
CA GLY A 79 2.65 16.78 19.41
C GLY A 79 1.52 16.02 18.71
N ARG A 80 1.37 16.19 17.38
CA ARG A 80 0.33 15.51 16.58
C ARG A 80 0.91 14.80 15.36
N ALA A 81 0.23 13.72 14.97
CA ALA A 81 0.49 13.00 13.73
C ALA A 81 -0.84 12.61 13.05
N LEU A 82 -0.79 12.45 11.73
CA LEU A 82 -1.86 11.81 10.96
C LEU A 82 -1.55 10.31 10.90
N ARG A 83 -2.47 9.49 11.43
CA ARG A 83 -2.35 8.04 11.57
C ARG A 83 -3.07 7.34 10.44
N TYR A 84 -2.39 6.40 9.80
CA TYR A 84 -2.90 5.55 8.72
C TYR A 84 -2.82 4.07 9.09
N THR A 85 -3.70 3.26 8.53
CA THR A 85 -3.60 1.80 8.57
C THR A 85 -2.65 1.32 7.49
N VAL A 86 -1.75 0.38 7.83
CA VAL A 86 -0.85 -0.23 6.86
C VAL A 86 -0.91 -1.75 6.90
N GLY A 87 -0.69 -2.40 5.75
CA GLY A 87 -0.27 -3.79 5.68
C GLY A 87 1.25 -3.88 5.79
N VAL A 88 1.75 -4.88 6.51
CA VAL A 88 3.19 -5.02 6.80
C VAL A 88 3.72 -6.37 6.31
N GLY A 89 5.04 -6.53 6.36
CA GLY A 89 5.71 -7.77 6.03
C GLY A 89 5.20 -8.94 6.87
N LYS A 90 5.37 -10.16 6.36
CA LYS A 90 5.39 -11.31 7.26
C LYS A 90 6.59 -11.19 8.19
N GLU A 91 6.46 -11.77 9.38
CA GLU A 91 7.54 -11.87 10.35
C GLU A 91 8.84 -12.37 9.67
N GLY A 92 9.96 -11.71 9.97
CA GLY A 92 11.27 -11.99 9.38
C GLY A 92 11.52 -11.38 7.99
N LEU A 93 10.53 -10.73 7.36
CA LEU A 93 10.71 -10.00 6.09
C LEU A 93 10.66 -8.48 6.27
N GLU A 94 10.52 -7.99 7.50
CA GLU A 94 10.42 -6.56 7.79
C GLU A 94 11.81 -5.95 7.98
N TRP A 95 12.03 -4.78 7.39
CA TRP A 95 13.18 -3.95 7.72
C TRP A 95 12.80 -2.93 8.77
N SER A 96 13.68 -2.74 9.76
CA SER A 96 13.58 -1.67 10.77
C SER A 96 14.83 -0.79 10.74
N GLY A 97 14.67 0.45 11.18
CA GLY A 97 15.74 1.44 11.19
C GLY A 97 15.28 2.83 10.77
N ARG A 98 16.26 3.71 10.54
CA ARG A 98 16.05 5.08 10.05
C ARG A 98 16.57 5.21 8.63
N ALA A 99 15.79 5.85 7.77
CA ALA A 99 16.16 6.16 6.40
C ALA A 99 15.48 7.47 5.95
N THR A 100 15.59 7.79 4.66
CA THR A 100 14.91 8.92 4.03
C THR A 100 14.09 8.45 2.83
N ILE A 101 13.08 9.22 2.45
CA ILE A 101 12.38 9.01 1.19
C ILE A 101 13.27 9.44 0.04
N SER A 102 13.81 8.48 -0.72
CA SER A 102 14.80 8.73 -1.77
C SER A 102 14.14 9.13 -3.10
N SER A 103 12.97 8.59 -3.39
CA SER A 103 12.21 8.95 -4.59
C SER A 103 10.73 8.63 -4.43
N LYS A 104 9.94 9.13 -5.38
CA LYS A 104 8.48 9.03 -5.41
C LYS A 104 8.02 8.77 -6.83
N LYS A 105 7.06 7.87 -7.03
CA LYS A 105 6.49 7.55 -8.34
C LYS A 105 4.97 7.50 -8.31
N ASN A 106 4.35 8.11 -9.32
CA ASN A 106 2.95 7.91 -9.68
C ASN A 106 2.87 6.68 -10.58
N TRP A 107 1.89 5.80 -10.35
CA TRP A 107 1.69 4.58 -11.13
C TRP A 107 3.01 3.82 -11.37
N PRO A 108 3.70 3.38 -10.31
CA PRO A 108 5.01 2.75 -10.46
C PRO A 108 4.91 1.41 -11.19
N ASP A 109 5.85 1.16 -12.09
CA ASP A 109 6.12 -0.18 -12.59
C ASP A 109 6.49 -1.14 -11.44
N TRP A 110 6.08 -2.38 -11.59
CA TRP A 110 6.48 -3.45 -10.69
C TRP A 110 7.33 -4.49 -11.40
N ARG A 111 8.47 -4.82 -10.79
CA ARG A 111 9.33 -5.93 -11.18
C ARG A 111 9.54 -6.78 -9.94
N PRO A 112 8.93 -7.97 -9.85
CA PRO A 112 9.09 -8.82 -8.67
C PRO A 112 10.57 -9.21 -8.50
N PRO A 113 11.11 -9.12 -7.27
CA PRO A 113 12.47 -9.57 -6.97
C PRO A 113 12.69 -11.03 -7.37
N ALA A 114 13.94 -11.38 -7.70
CA ALA A 114 14.26 -12.73 -8.14
C ALA A 114 13.89 -13.78 -7.08
N GLU A 115 14.14 -13.52 -5.81
CA GLU A 115 13.77 -14.45 -4.72
C GLU A 115 12.26 -14.64 -4.62
N MET A 116 11.48 -13.57 -4.85
CA MET A 116 10.02 -13.64 -4.87
C MET A 116 9.52 -14.52 -6.01
N ARG A 117 10.08 -14.35 -7.23
CA ARG A 117 9.72 -15.19 -8.38
C ARG A 117 10.04 -16.66 -8.12
N SER A 118 11.24 -16.96 -7.61
CA SER A 118 11.65 -18.33 -7.28
C SER A 118 10.75 -18.98 -6.24
N ARG A 119 10.40 -18.24 -5.17
CA ARG A 119 9.54 -18.74 -4.09
C ARG A 119 8.11 -19.02 -4.55
N GLU A 120 7.55 -18.20 -5.43
CA GLU A 120 6.20 -18.43 -5.96
C GLU A 120 6.21 -19.53 -7.02
N ALA A 121 7.25 -19.62 -7.86
CA ALA A 121 7.41 -20.70 -8.84
C ALA A 121 7.52 -22.08 -8.16
N ALA A 122 8.20 -22.17 -7.01
CA ALA A 122 8.26 -23.38 -6.19
C ALA A 122 6.88 -23.84 -5.67
N LYS A 123 5.86 -22.97 -5.71
CA LYS A 123 4.46 -23.26 -5.35
C LYS A 123 3.56 -23.42 -6.58
N GLY A 124 4.14 -23.54 -7.77
CA GLY A 124 3.42 -23.62 -9.04
C GLY A 124 2.82 -22.30 -9.53
N ARG A 125 3.20 -21.15 -8.94
CA ARG A 125 2.71 -19.82 -9.34
C ARG A 125 3.80 -19.01 -10.03
N PHE A 126 3.60 -18.69 -11.30
CA PHE A 126 4.58 -17.92 -12.07
C PHE A 126 4.23 -16.44 -12.07
N LEU A 127 5.13 -15.62 -11.53
CA LEU A 127 4.97 -14.16 -11.55
C LEU A 127 5.52 -13.58 -12.86
N PRO A 128 4.87 -12.55 -13.43
CA PRO A 128 5.39 -11.84 -14.59
C PRO A 128 6.73 -11.16 -14.27
N ALA A 129 7.62 -11.02 -15.27
CA ALA A 129 8.89 -10.33 -15.08
C ALA A 129 8.72 -8.82 -14.83
N HIS A 130 7.65 -8.25 -15.37
CA HIS A 130 7.31 -6.84 -15.28
C HIS A 130 5.80 -6.66 -15.37
N VAL A 131 5.28 -5.71 -14.61
CA VAL A 131 3.90 -5.24 -14.68
C VAL A 131 3.97 -3.73 -14.79
N GLU A 132 3.36 -3.19 -15.83
CA GLU A 132 3.29 -1.75 -16.06
C GLU A 132 2.51 -1.05 -14.94
N GLY A 133 2.84 0.22 -14.72
CA GLY A 133 2.04 1.10 -13.86
C GLY A 133 0.58 1.13 -14.29
N GLY A 134 -0.33 0.85 -13.35
CA GLY A 134 -1.75 0.88 -13.63
C GLY A 134 -2.58 0.24 -12.53
N PRO A 135 -3.91 0.20 -12.70
CA PRO A 135 -4.82 -0.20 -11.63
C PRO A 135 -4.67 -1.66 -11.16
N ASN A 136 -4.19 -2.53 -12.06
CA ASN A 136 -3.91 -3.94 -11.77
C ASN A 136 -2.52 -4.16 -11.16
N ASN A 137 -1.72 -3.10 -11.00
CA ASN A 137 -0.37 -3.22 -10.48
C ASN A 137 -0.40 -3.41 -8.95
N PRO A 138 0.34 -4.40 -8.39
CA PRO A 138 0.35 -4.65 -6.95
C PRO A 138 1.01 -3.55 -6.12
N LEU A 139 1.65 -2.56 -6.75
CA LEU A 139 2.15 -1.35 -6.10
C LEU A 139 1.10 -0.24 -5.99
N GLY A 140 -0.05 -0.38 -6.65
CA GLY A 140 -1.13 0.58 -6.61
C GLY A 140 -0.78 1.94 -7.23
N ALA A 141 -1.47 2.98 -6.77
CA ALA A 141 -1.46 4.30 -7.38
C ALA A 141 -0.16 5.08 -7.15
N ARG A 142 0.53 4.87 -6.02
CA ARG A 142 1.74 5.61 -5.63
C ARG A 142 2.74 4.70 -4.93
N ALA A 143 4.02 5.04 -5.05
CA ALA A 143 5.09 4.49 -4.21
C ALA A 143 6.07 5.57 -3.75
N LEU A 144 6.49 5.45 -2.49
CA LEU A 144 7.58 6.19 -1.85
C LEU A 144 8.71 5.19 -1.56
N TYR A 145 9.89 5.46 -2.10
CA TYR A 145 11.05 4.57 -2.00
C TYR A 145 11.92 4.94 -0.80
N ILE A 146 12.38 3.93 -0.06
CA ILE A 146 13.08 4.11 1.22
C ILE A 146 14.58 3.94 1.00
N GLY A 147 15.33 5.04 1.09
CA GLY A 147 16.78 5.07 0.97
C GLY A 147 17.28 4.32 -0.26
N ASN A 148 18.29 3.48 -0.06
CA ASN A 148 18.82 2.54 -1.05
C ASN A 148 18.32 1.10 -0.80
N THR A 149 17.16 0.94 -0.15
CA THR A 149 16.61 -0.36 0.21
C THR A 149 15.66 -0.88 -0.88
N LEU A 150 15.29 -2.16 -0.79
CA LEU A 150 14.22 -2.73 -1.63
C LEU A 150 12.80 -2.42 -1.11
N TYR A 151 12.71 -1.78 0.06
CA TYR A 151 11.47 -1.47 0.75
C TYR A 151 10.86 -0.16 0.26
N ARG A 152 9.53 -0.12 0.28
CA ARG A 152 8.75 1.03 -0.16
C ARG A 152 7.44 1.12 0.62
N VAL A 153 6.92 2.33 0.76
CA VAL A 153 5.52 2.57 1.13
C VAL A 153 4.75 2.72 -0.17
N HIS A 154 3.71 1.90 -0.38
CA HIS A 154 2.99 1.89 -1.64
C HIS A 154 1.51 1.56 -1.47
N GLY A 155 0.72 1.84 -2.51
CA GLY A 155 -0.69 1.47 -2.59
C GLY A 155 -0.88 -0.03 -2.80
N THR A 156 -2.10 -0.47 -3.10
CA THR A 156 -2.37 -1.85 -3.47
C THR A 156 -3.60 -1.93 -4.37
N ASN A 157 -3.63 -2.92 -5.25
CA ASN A 157 -4.83 -3.30 -6.00
C ASN A 157 -5.73 -4.27 -5.21
N GLN A 158 -5.32 -4.68 -4.00
CA GLN A 158 -6.05 -5.57 -3.11
C GLN A 158 -6.27 -4.89 -1.76
N PRO A 159 -7.14 -3.87 -1.67
CA PRO A 159 -7.25 -3.03 -0.47
C PRO A 159 -7.66 -3.82 0.80
N TRP A 160 -8.40 -4.91 0.66
CA TRP A 160 -8.76 -5.83 1.77
C TRP A 160 -7.57 -6.50 2.47
N THR A 161 -6.36 -6.42 1.89
CA THR A 161 -5.12 -6.91 2.50
C THR A 161 -4.45 -5.90 3.44
N VAL A 162 -4.92 -4.64 3.46
CA VAL A 162 -4.38 -3.58 4.32
C VAL A 162 -4.81 -3.83 5.76
N GLY A 163 -3.87 -3.67 6.70
CA GLY A 163 -4.06 -4.04 8.11
C GLY A 163 -3.67 -5.48 8.44
N GLN A 164 -3.15 -6.25 7.48
CA GLN A 164 -2.66 -7.62 7.66
C GLN A 164 -1.12 -7.71 7.55
N ALA A 165 -0.54 -8.75 8.13
CA ALA A 165 0.89 -9.08 8.03
C ALA A 165 1.13 -10.13 6.93
N ASN A 166 0.92 -9.76 5.66
CA ASN A 166 0.95 -10.69 4.52
C ASN A 166 1.93 -10.27 3.42
N SER A 167 2.65 -9.16 3.60
CA SER A 167 3.54 -8.64 2.57
C SER A 167 4.89 -9.36 2.57
N SER A 168 5.64 -9.21 1.47
CA SER A 168 7.04 -9.67 1.39
C SER A 168 8.02 -8.62 1.92
N GLY A 169 7.57 -7.74 2.82
CA GLY A 169 8.40 -6.76 3.52
C GLY A 169 8.01 -5.30 3.30
N CYS A 170 7.41 -4.95 2.16
CA CYS A 170 6.98 -3.58 1.88
C CYS A 170 5.76 -3.15 2.70
N ILE A 171 5.60 -1.84 2.88
CA ILE A 171 4.47 -1.24 3.60
C ILE A 171 3.36 -0.94 2.59
N ARG A 172 2.19 -1.57 2.78
CA ARG A 172 1.02 -1.42 1.91
C ARG A 172 0.00 -0.48 2.53
N MET A 173 -0.59 0.38 1.71
CA MET A 173 -1.66 1.29 2.07
C MET A 173 -2.82 1.13 1.08
N THR A 174 -3.99 1.64 1.44
CA THR A 174 -5.05 1.86 0.45
C THR A 174 -4.56 2.86 -0.60
N ASN A 175 -5.13 2.83 -1.82
CA ASN A 175 -4.73 3.81 -2.83
C ASN A 175 -5.06 5.25 -2.41
N GLU A 176 -6.15 5.45 -1.66
CA GLU A 176 -6.51 6.75 -1.12
C GLU A 176 -5.47 7.27 -0.13
N ASP A 177 -5.11 6.45 0.87
CA ASP A 177 -4.16 6.85 1.90
C ASP A 177 -2.76 7.06 1.36
N VAL A 178 -2.31 6.24 0.39
CA VAL A 178 -0.99 6.44 -0.21
C VAL A 178 -0.95 7.70 -1.09
N ILE A 179 -2.06 8.08 -1.73
CA ILE A 179 -2.15 9.33 -2.50
C ILE A 179 -2.03 10.52 -1.53
N ASP A 180 -2.80 10.52 -0.44
CA ASP A 180 -2.74 11.58 0.58
C ASP A 180 -1.33 11.68 1.19
N LEU A 181 -0.72 10.54 1.57
CA LEU A 181 0.64 10.52 2.09
C LEU A 181 1.65 11.00 1.04
N TYR A 182 1.50 10.57 -0.21
CA TYR A 182 2.37 10.99 -1.31
C TYR A 182 2.36 12.50 -1.45
N ASP A 183 1.20 13.15 -1.49
CA ASP A 183 1.13 14.60 -1.72
C ASP A 183 1.72 15.42 -0.56
N ARG A 184 1.73 14.85 0.66
CA ARG A 184 2.30 15.50 1.86
C ARG A 184 3.81 15.35 1.98
N VAL A 185 4.33 14.16 1.68
CA VAL A 185 5.71 13.79 1.99
C VAL A 185 6.68 14.31 0.93
N LYS A 186 7.75 14.96 1.39
CA LYS A 186 8.84 15.45 0.55
C LYS A 186 9.91 14.38 0.35
N ILE A 187 10.58 14.40 -0.81
CA ILE A 187 11.84 13.67 -0.97
C ILE A 187 12.85 14.22 0.07
N GLY A 188 13.62 13.32 0.68
CA GLY A 188 14.50 13.62 1.81
C GLY A 188 13.83 13.59 3.18
N ALA A 189 12.49 13.48 3.26
CA ALA A 189 11.81 13.31 4.54
C ALA A 189 12.30 12.06 5.27
N GLN A 190 12.47 12.17 6.58
CA GLN A 190 12.88 11.05 7.41
C GLN A 190 11.77 10.02 7.51
N ILE A 191 12.14 8.74 7.43
CA ILE A 191 11.26 7.60 7.72
C ILE A 191 11.92 6.72 8.76
N ILE A 192 11.16 6.37 9.79
CA ILE A 192 11.58 5.47 10.87
C ILE A 192 10.65 4.26 10.85
N VAL A 193 11.20 3.06 10.77
CA VAL A 193 10.45 1.80 10.87
C VAL A 193 10.90 1.06 12.12
N ARG A 194 9.94 0.64 12.94
CA ARG A 194 10.17 -0.08 14.18
C ARG A 194 9.06 -1.10 14.44
N HIS A 195 9.34 -2.00 15.37
CA HIS A 195 8.42 -2.99 15.88
C HIS A 195 7.76 -2.47 17.16
#